data_AF-H5S980-F1
#
_entry.id   AF-H5S980-F1
#
_cell.length_a   1.000
_cell.length_b   1.000
_cell.length_c   1.000
_cell.angle_alpha   90.00
_cell.angle_beta   90.00
_cell.angle_gamma   90.00
#
_symmetry.space_group_name_H-M   'P 1'
#
loop_
_entity.id
_entity.type
_entity.pdbx_description
1 polymer ?
#
loop_
_entity_poly.entity_id
_entity_poly.type
_entity_poly.pdbx_seq_one_letter_code
_entity_poly.pdbx_strand_id
1 'polypeptide(L)'
;MPYNNAMKRTQIQLDDQTYRRLRDEAHARRTSIAAVVREALRKHLGLHHKRHSVADFTFIGSGRSDQGGLEPVSERHDEALTEAWS
;
A
#
# COMPACT_ATOMS: atom_id res chain seq x y z
N MET A 1 25.02 5.43 0.92
CA MET A 1 24.24 5.58 2.16
C MET A 1 23.02 4.67 2.06
N PRO A 2 22.84 3.66 2.91
CA PRO A 2 21.60 2.88 2.87
C PRO A 2 20.44 3.77 3.31
N TYR A 3 19.41 3.86 2.48
CA TYR A 3 18.16 4.55 2.81
C TYR A 3 17.52 3.90 4.04
N ASN A 4 17.39 4.65 5.12
CA ASN A 4 16.62 4.21 6.28
C ASN A 4 15.16 4.13 5.84
N ASN A 5 14.58 2.93 5.78
CA ASN A 5 13.15 2.70 5.53
C ASN A 5 12.35 3.11 6.79
N ALA A 6 12.49 4.38 7.20
CA ALA A 6 12.06 4.89 8.49
C ALA A 6 10.55 5.13 8.48
N MET A 7 9.84 4.57 9.47
CA MET A 7 8.43 4.87 9.71
C MET A 7 8.21 6.39 9.75
N LYS A 8 7.31 6.89 8.91
CA LYS A 8 6.91 8.30 8.91
C LYS A 8 5.73 8.48 9.88
N ARG A 9 5.78 9.54 10.70
CA ARG A 9 4.69 9.89 11.61
C ARG A 9 3.68 10.77 10.88
N THR A 10 2.42 10.37 10.90
CA THR A 10 1.29 11.13 10.35
C THR A 10 0.24 11.31 11.44
N GLN A 11 -0.27 12.53 11.59
CA GLN A 11 -1.40 12.84 12.48
C GLN A 11 -2.65 13.00 11.62
N ILE A 12 -3.73 12.33 12.03
CA ILE A 12 -5.04 12.41 11.38
C ILE A 12 -6.08 12.75 12.44
N GLN A 13 -7.06 13.58 12.08
CA GLN A 13 -8.24 13.80 12.90
C GLN A 13 -9.31 12.78 12.50
N LEU A 14 -9.99 12.22 13.48
CA LEU A 14 -11.07 11.27 13.29
C LEU A 14 -12.28 11.80 14.02
N ASP A 15 -13.46 11.57 13.48
CA ASP A 15 -14.69 11.79 14.23
C ASP A 15 -14.79 10.81 15.41
N ASP A 16 -15.60 11.19 16.40
CA ASP A 16 -15.81 10.44 17.63
C ASP A 16 -16.28 9.00 17.39
N GLN A 17 -17.16 8.79 16.40
CA GLN A 17 -17.71 7.48 16.10
C GLN A 17 -16.62 6.55 15.56
N THR A 18 -15.81 7.05 14.63
CA THR A 18 -14.67 6.31 14.06
C THR A 18 -13.63 6.00 15.12
N TYR A 19 -13.28 6.96 15.97
CA TYR A 19 -12.31 6.75 17.06
C TYR A 19 -12.78 5.67 18.04
N ARG A 20 -14.05 5.71 18.46
CA ARG A 20 -14.62 4.70 19.38
C ARG A 20 -14.58 3.30 18.78
N ARG A 21 -14.97 3.15 17.51
CA ARG A 21 -14.89 1.85 16.81
C ARG A 21 -13.46 1.31 16.75
N LEU A 22 -12.48 2.15 16.41
CA LEU A 22 -11.07 1.75 16.39
C LEU A 22 -10.57 1.34 17.78
N ARG A 23 -10.99 2.04 18.83
CA ARG A 23 -10.64 1.74 20.21
C ARG A 23 -11.21 0.39 20.66
N ASP A 24 -12.48 0.15 20.39
CA ASP A 24 -13.16 -1.10 20.75
C ASP A 24 -12.51 -2.30 20.04
N GLU A 25 -12.18 -2.14 18.75
CA GLU A 25 -11.49 -3.14 17.96
C GLU A 25 -10.06 -3.41 18.45
N ALA A 26 -9.30 -2.37 18.76
CA ALA A 26 -7.96 -2.50 19.33
C ALA A 26 -8.00 -3.24 20.68
N HIS A 27 -8.98 -2.92 21.52
CA HIS A 27 -9.19 -3.60 22.81
C HIS A 27 -9.55 -5.08 22.62
N ALA A 28 -10.50 -5.38 21.74
CA ALA A 28 -10.91 -6.76 21.43
C ALA A 28 -9.74 -7.61 20.91
N ARG A 29 -8.88 -7.02 20.06
CA ARG A 29 -7.69 -7.68 19.49
C ARG A 29 -6.45 -7.64 20.40
N ARG A 30 -6.53 -7.02 21.59
CA ARG A 30 -5.39 -6.77 22.49
C ARG A 30 -4.18 -6.15 21.77
N THR A 31 -4.44 -5.21 20.87
CA THR A 31 -3.43 -4.51 20.08
C THR A 31 -3.58 -3.00 20.21
N SER A 32 -2.64 -2.24 19.63
CA SER A 32 -2.72 -0.78 19.62
C SER A 32 -3.68 -0.28 18.54
N ILE A 33 -4.35 0.86 18.80
CA ILE A 33 -5.15 1.58 17.78
C ILE A 33 -4.32 1.85 16.53
N ALA A 34 -3.05 2.22 16.70
CA ALA A 34 -2.15 2.46 15.57
C ALA A 34 -1.90 1.20 14.71
N ALA A 35 -1.91 0.00 15.30
CA ALA A 35 -1.80 -1.24 14.54
C ALA A 35 -3.06 -1.50 13.70
N VAL A 36 -4.25 -1.29 14.28
CA VAL A 36 -5.54 -1.40 13.57
C VAL A 36 -5.60 -0.41 12.41
N VAL A 37 -5.23 0.86 12.65
CA VAL A 37 -5.19 1.89 11.60
C VAL A 37 -4.23 1.51 10.48
N ARG A 38 -3.01 1.05 10.81
CA ARG A 38 -2.05 0.60 9.78
C ARG A 38 -2.57 -0.58 8.98
N GLU A 39 -3.22 -1.56 9.63
CA GLU A 39 -3.81 -2.72 8.95
C GLU A 39 -4.94 -2.28 8.00
N ALA A 40 -5.86 -1.44 8.47
CA ALA A 40 -6.96 -0.90 7.68
C ALA A 40 -6.45 -0.11 6.47
N LEU A 41 -5.45 0.77 6.66
CA LEU A 41 -4.83 1.52 5.57
C LEU A 41 -4.14 0.60 4.57
N ARG A 42 -3.39 -0.42 5.04
CA ARG A 42 -2.75 -1.39 4.14
C ARG A 42 -3.77 -2.17 3.33
N LYS A 43 -4.88 -2.56 3.94
CA LYS A 43 -5.97 -3.27 3.24
C LYS A 43 -6.64 -2.38 2.20
N HIS A 44 -6.97 -1.14 2.57
CA HIS A 44 -7.62 -0.19 1.69
C HIS A 44 -6.74 0.20 0.50
N LEU A 45 -5.43 0.35 0.72
CA LEU A 45 -4.46 0.70 -0.30
C LEU A 45 -3.88 -0.51 -1.05
N GLY A 46 -4.34 -1.74 -0.76
CA GLY A 46 -3.82 -2.96 -1.41
C GLY A 46 -2.37 -3.32 -1.07
N LEU A 47 -1.79 -2.77 0.00
CA LEU A 47 -0.39 -2.95 0.42
C LEU A 47 -0.14 -4.26 1.21
N HIS A 48 -0.91 -5.31 0.92
CA HIS A 48 -0.68 -6.63 1.48
C HIS A 48 0.61 -7.22 0.90
N HIS A 49 1.49 -7.75 1.76
CA HIS A 49 2.47 -8.71 1.28
C HIS A 49 1.70 -9.96 0.86
N LYS A 50 1.47 -10.14 -0.45
CA LYS A 50 1.10 -11.45 -0.98
C LYS A 50 2.24 -12.39 -0.61
N ARG A 51 1.99 -13.33 0.31
CA ARG A 51 2.75 -14.58 0.33
C ARG A 51 2.32 -15.31 -0.93
N HIS A 52 3.01 -15.07 -2.04
CA HIS A 52 2.81 -15.86 -3.25
C HIS A 52 3.15 -17.30 -2.88
N SER A 53 2.12 -18.14 -2.81
CA SER A 53 2.31 -19.59 -2.80
C SER A 53 2.60 -20.00 -4.25
N VAL A 54 3.49 -20.97 -4.47
CA VAL A 54 3.74 -21.53 -5.82
C VAL A 54 2.45 -22.06 -6.47
N ALA A 55 1.40 -22.31 -5.67
CA ALA A 55 0.06 -22.70 -6.13
C ALA A 55 -0.77 -21.55 -6.75
N ASP A 56 -0.39 -20.27 -6.60
CA ASP A 56 -1.13 -19.12 -7.14
C ASP A 56 -0.84 -18.86 -8.64
N PHE A 57 0.03 -19.65 -9.28
CA PHE A 57 0.50 -19.44 -10.65
C PHE A 57 -0.23 -20.24 -11.74
N THR A 58 -1.44 -20.75 -11.50
CA THR A 58 -2.12 -21.60 -12.51
C THR A 58 -3.07 -20.83 -13.44
N PHE A 59 -3.28 -19.52 -13.28
CA PHE A 59 -4.27 -18.82 -14.10
C PHE A 59 -3.97 -17.34 -14.37
N ILE A 60 -2.97 -17.05 -15.21
CA ILE A 60 -3.03 -15.89 -16.11
C ILE A 60 -2.67 -16.39 -17.51
N GLY A 61 -3.72 -16.75 -18.26
CA GLY A 61 -3.62 -17.09 -19.67
C GLY A 61 -3.25 -15.88 -20.52
N SER A 62 -2.18 -16.05 -21.31
CA SER A 62 -2.05 -15.62 -22.70
C SER A 62 -2.70 -14.30 -23.12
N GLY A 63 -2.04 -13.18 -22.83
CA GLY A 63 -2.04 -12.01 -23.71
C GLY A 63 -0.75 -12.05 -24.53
N ARG A 64 -0.84 -12.43 -25.82
CA ARG A 64 0.28 -12.30 -26.77
C ARG A 64 0.56 -10.81 -26.98
N SER A 65 1.70 -10.33 -26.53
CA SER A 65 2.36 -9.18 -27.10
C SER A 65 3.81 -9.59 -27.35
N ASP A 66 4.18 -9.53 -28.63
CA ASP A 66 5.47 -9.92 -29.15
C ASP A 66 6.60 -9.19 -28.41
N GLN A 67 7.59 -9.95 -27.95
CA GLN A 67 8.76 -9.45 -27.22
C GLN A 67 9.70 -8.76 -28.21
N GLY A 68 9.46 -7.48 -28.46
CA GLY A 68 10.48 -6.57 -28.97
C GLY A 68 11.34 -6.09 -27.81
N GLY A 69 12.61 -6.50 -27.81
CA GLY A 69 13.55 -6.22 -26.73
C GLY A 69 13.71 -4.73 -26.44
N LEU A 70 13.66 -4.40 -25.15
CA LEU A 70 14.49 -3.44 -24.40
C LEU A 70 13.74 -3.11 -23.11
N GLU A 71 14.28 -3.66 -22.01
CA GLU A 71 14.22 -3.27 -20.59
C GLU A 71 12.93 -2.66 -19.98
N PRO A 72 12.55 -3.06 -18.75
CA PRO A 72 11.38 -2.52 -18.08
C PRO A 72 11.55 -1.02 -17.79
N VAL A 73 10.83 -0.20 -18.54
CA VAL A 73 10.53 1.20 -18.25
C VAL A 73 9.67 1.24 -16.98
N SER A 74 10.33 1.08 -15.84
CA SER A 74 9.72 1.22 -14.51
C SER A 74 10.62 2.03 -13.57
N GLU A 75 11.45 2.90 -14.16
CA GLU A 75 12.00 4.08 -13.51
C GLU A 75 11.38 5.30 -14.20
N ARG A 76 10.97 6.30 -13.40
CA ARG A 76 10.30 7.57 -13.79
C ARG A 76 8.77 7.56 -13.69
N HIS A 77 8.28 7.48 -12.45
CA HIS A 77 6.94 7.96 -12.08
C HIS A 77 6.97 9.04 -10.97
N ASP A 78 8.08 9.76 -10.83
CA ASP A 78 8.15 11.00 -10.04
C ASP A 78 8.56 12.14 -10.98
N GLU A 79 7.58 12.74 -11.66
CA GLU A 79 7.54 14.13 -12.14
C GLU A 79 6.27 14.33 -12.98
N ALA A 80 5.15 14.60 -12.33
CA ALA A 80 3.93 15.06 -12.99
C ALA A 80 3.21 16.09 -12.12
N LEU A 81 3.91 17.17 -11.72
CA LEU A 81 3.24 18.33 -11.12
C LEU A 81 4.01 19.65 -11.24
N THR A 82 4.42 20.09 -12.44
CA THR A 82 4.67 21.52 -12.73
C THR A 82 4.66 21.79 -14.24
N GLU A 83 3.49 21.90 -14.86
CA GLU A 83 3.29 22.71 -16.09
C GLU A 83 1.79 22.75 -16.42
N ALA A 84 1.06 23.56 -15.66
CA ALA A 84 -0.32 23.91 -15.99
C ALA A 84 -0.70 25.31 -15.49
N TRP A 85 0.24 26.27 -15.40
CA TRP A 85 -0.08 27.70 -15.22
C TRP A 85 1.14 28.60 -15.55
N SER A 86 1.46 28.77 -16.84
CA SER A 86 1.72 30.08 -17.50
C SER A 86 2.08 29.90 -18.97
#